data_AF-A0A366X2L4-F1
#
_entry.id   AF-A0A366X2L4-F1
#
_cell.length_a   1.000
_cell.length_b   1.000
_cell.length_c   1.000
_cell.angle_alpha   90.00
_cell.angle_beta   90.00
_cell.angle_gamma   90.00
#
_symmetry.space_group_name_H-M   'P 1'
#
loop_
_entity.id
_entity.type
_entity.pdbx_description
1 polymer ?
#
loop_
_entity_poly.entity_id
_entity_poly.type
_entity_poly.pdbx_seq_one_letter_code
_entity_poly.pdbx_strand_id
1 'polypeptide(L)'
;MIAHDAPGPTALEGVPVFQATQEPHAALTQALDQISVVSLCACPAKLKDYLATLPRTGKHILAKNLTQPFSKRRVQKLVMDVRKQIGATEFVIHGWRYNAAVELAEAGCSDTEIQAVTGHKTLAMVQKYRAQANQKRLSKSAQAKRTEQKRNEKR
;
A
#
# COMPACT_ATOMS: atom_id res chain seq x y z
N MET A 1 -42.24 -74.80 -28.95
CA MET A 1 -40.94 -74.53 -28.32
C MET A 1 -40.64 -73.05 -28.48
N ILE A 2 -40.69 -72.35 -27.35
CA ILE A 2 -40.17 -70.99 -27.07
C ILE A 2 -40.74 -69.85 -27.94
N ALA A 3 -41.78 -69.24 -27.41
CA ALA A 3 -42.06 -67.81 -27.56
C ALA A 3 -41.02 -66.99 -26.76
N HIS A 4 -40.70 -65.79 -27.23
CA HIS A 4 -40.35 -64.56 -26.49
C HIS A 4 -39.59 -63.65 -27.48
N ASP A 5 -40.27 -62.70 -28.11
CA ASP A 5 -40.59 -61.36 -27.59
C ASP A 5 -39.41 -60.40 -27.75
N ALA A 6 -39.67 -59.32 -28.49
CA ALA A 6 -38.72 -58.26 -28.80
C ALA A 6 -38.57 -57.34 -27.59
N PRO A 7 -37.38 -56.76 -27.39
CA PRO A 7 -37.32 -55.45 -26.77
C PRO A 7 -36.51 -54.47 -27.65
N GLY A 8 -37.19 -53.47 -28.20
CA GLY A 8 -36.70 -52.10 -27.99
C GLY A 8 -37.16 -51.64 -26.59
N PRO A 9 -36.83 -50.44 -26.11
CA PRO A 9 -35.91 -49.42 -26.59
C PRO A 9 -34.80 -49.14 -25.55
N THR A 10 -33.65 -48.59 -25.96
CA THR A 10 -32.87 -47.80 -25.01
C THR A 10 -32.15 -46.70 -25.76
N ALA A 11 -32.85 -45.57 -25.90
CA ALA A 11 -32.21 -44.30 -26.13
C ALA A 11 -31.20 -44.10 -25.00
N LEU A 12 -29.91 -44.12 -25.33
CA LEU A 12 -28.89 -43.56 -24.46
C LEU A 12 -29.01 -42.04 -24.57
N GLU A 13 -30.03 -41.52 -23.88
CA GLU A 13 -30.11 -40.13 -23.48
C GLU A 13 -28.91 -39.79 -22.62
N GLY A 14 -28.33 -38.61 -22.86
CA GLY A 14 -27.51 -37.94 -21.85
C GLY A 14 -26.04 -38.37 -21.81
N VAL A 15 -25.30 -38.16 -22.90
CA VAL A 15 -23.92 -37.68 -22.70
C VAL A 15 -24.06 -36.31 -22.04
N PRO A 16 -23.57 -36.10 -20.80
CA PRO A 16 -23.49 -34.75 -20.28
C PRO A 16 -22.47 -34.03 -21.15
N VAL A 17 -22.96 -33.18 -22.06
CA VAL A 17 -22.19 -32.05 -22.56
C VAL A 17 -21.77 -31.31 -21.31
N PHE A 18 -20.51 -31.49 -20.92
CA PHE A 18 -19.87 -30.74 -19.87
C PHE A 18 -19.88 -29.29 -20.36
N GLN A 19 -20.96 -28.57 -20.07
CA GLN A 19 -21.01 -27.14 -20.19
C GLN A 19 -19.88 -26.67 -19.30
N ALA A 20 -18.77 -26.27 -19.94
CA ALA A 20 -17.75 -25.47 -19.30
C ALA A 20 -18.47 -24.20 -18.84
N THR A 21 -18.98 -24.24 -17.63
CA THR A 21 -19.41 -23.06 -16.91
C THR A 21 -18.20 -22.16 -16.88
N GLN A 22 -18.32 -21.14 -17.72
CA GLN A 22 -17.71 -19.83 -17.57
C GLN A 22 -17.43 -19.54 -16.09
N GLU A 23 -16.25 -18.95 -15.85
CA GLU A 23 -15.80 -18.30 -14.61
C GLU A 23 -14.69 -18.98 -13.78
N PRO A 24 -13.45 -19.12 -14.30
CA PRO A 24 -12.26 -19.07 -13.45
C PRO A 24 -11.77 -17.64 -13.18
N HIS A 25 -12.35 -16.61 -13.81
CA HIS A 25 -11.85 -15.23 -13.71
C HIS A 25 -12.23 -14.53 -12.39
N ALA A 26 -13.40 -14.82 -11.82
CA ALA A 26 -13.82 -14.21 -10.55
C ALA A 26 -12.95 -14.68 -9.36
N ALA A 27 -12.60 -15.96 -9.30
CA ALA A 27 -11.81 -16.53 -8.20
C ALA A 27 -10.35 -16.04 -8.18
N LEU A 28 -9.73 -15.84 -9.36
CA LEU A 28 -8.39 -15.27 -9.47
C LEU A 28 -8.37 -13.78 -9.10
N THR A 29 -9.45 -13.06 -9.37
CA THR A 29 -9.60 -11.65 -8.95
C THR A 29 -9.66 -11.53 -7.43
N GLN A 30 -10.33 -12.46 -6.74
CA GLN A 30 -10.42 -12.46 -5.28
C GLN A 30 -9.14 -12.93 -4.56
N ALA A 31 -8.31 -13.75 -5.21
CA ALA A 31 -7.00 -14.16 -4.69
C ALA A 31 -5.94 -13.05 -4.83
N LEU A 32 -6.04 -12.19 -5.84
CA LEU A 32 -5.16 -11.03 -6.03
C LEU A 32 -5.48 -9.88 -5.07
N ASP A 33 -6.70 -9.80 -4.54
CA ASP A 33 -7.09 -8.79 -3.55
C ASP A 33 -6.44 -9.02 -2.16
N GLN A 34 -5.97 -10.24 -1.88
CA GLN A 34 -5.20 -10.54 -0.66
C GLN A 34 -3.68 -10.30 -0.82
N ILE A 35 -3.21 -10.01 -2.04
CA ILE A 35 -1.81 -9.65 -2.29
C ILE A 35 -1.69 -8.14 -2.21
N SER A 36 -1.45 -7.65 -0.99
CA SER A 36 -0.89 -6.33 -0.66
C SER A 36 -1.17 -5.24 -1.68
N VAL A 37 -2.29 -4.54 -1.50
CA VAL A 37 -2.64 -3.22 -2.07
C VAL A 37 -1.45 -2.62 -2.82
N VAL A 38 -1.34 -2.90 -4.13
CA VAL A 38 -0.36 -2.24 -4.99
C VAL A 38 -0.90 -0.83 -5.19
N SER A 39 -0.71 0.00 -4.16
CA SER A 39 -0.92 1.43 -4.28
C SER A 39 0.09 1.93 -5.31
N LEU A 40 -0.42 2.37 -6.46
CA LEU A 40 0.35 3.11 -7.46
C LEU A 40 0.77 4.44 -6.83
N CYS A 41 1.86 4.42 -6.05
CA CYS A 41 2.41 5.63 -5.46
C CYS A 41 3.28 6.35 -6.51
N ALA A 42 3.11 7.65 -6.64
CA ALA A 42 4.02 8.47 -7.44
C ALA A 42 5.42 8.44 -6.80
N CYS A 43 6.42 8.03 -7.58
CA CYS A 43 7.80 7.94 -7.10
C CYS A 43 8.41 9.36 -7.00
N PRO A 44 8.86 9.82 -5.82
CA PRO A 44 9.53 11.11 -5.69
C PRO A 44 10.81 11.17 -6.52
N ALA A 45 11.13 12.35 -7.08
CA ALA A 45 12.30 12.54 -7.95
C ALA A 45 13.60 12.02 -7.31
N LYS A 46 13.85 12.37 -6.04
CA LYS A 46 15.01 11.90 -5.28
C LYS A 46 15.16 10.38 -5.26
N LEU A 47 14.06 9.64 -5.10
CA LEU A 47 14.10 8.17 -5.10
C LEU A 47 14.33 7.64 -6.51
N LYS A 48 13.66 8.22 -7.52
CA LYS A 48 13.84 7.86 -8.92
C LYS A 48 15.30 8.02 -9.38
N ASP A 49 15.91 9.15 -9.05
CA ASP A 49 17.29 9.48 -9.41
C ASP A 49 18.27 8.51 -8.74
N TYR A 50 18.07 8.24 -7.45
CA TYR A 50 18.88 7.26 -6.74
C TYR A 50 18.73 5.85 -7.31
N LEU A 51 17.50 5.41 -7.61
CA LEU A 51 17.25 4.11 -8.24
C LEU A 51 17.86 4.01 -9.65
N ALA A 52 18.01 5.13 -10.36
CA ALA A 52 18.67 5.16 -11.66
C ALA A 52 20.19 4.95 -11.55
N THR A 53 20.82 5.29 -10.43
CA THR A 53 22.25 5.05 -10.19
C THR A 53 22.59 3.60 -9.82
N LEU A 54 21.60 2.81 -9.41
CA LEU A 54 21.84 1.44 -8.96
C LEU A 54 21.90 0.46 -10.14
N PRO A 55 22.84 -0.50 -10.14
CA PRO A 55 22.91 -1.52 -11.17
C PRO A 55 21.65 -2.39 -11.15
N ARG A 56 21.00 -2.54 -12.31
CA ARG A 56 19.80 -3.38 -12.46
C ARG A 56 20.21 -4.83 -12.68
N THR A 57 20.39 -5.56 -11.58
CA THR A 57 20.88 -6.94 -11.61
C THR A 57 19.77 -7.99 -11.75
N GLY A 58 18.49 -7.68 -11.52
CA GLY A 58 17.43 -8.70 -11.60
C GLY A 58 16.01 -8.17 -11.48
N LYS A 59 15.05 -9.07 -11.23
CA LYS A 59 13.60 -8.76 -11.22
C LYS A 59 13.16 -7.90 -10.02
N HIS A 60 13.95 -7.82 -8.96
CA HIS A 60 13.61 -7.14 -7.71
C HIS A 60 14.58 -6.00 -7.42
N ILE A 61 14.08 -4.88 -6.88
CA ILE A 61 14.93 -3.77 -6.41
C ILE A 61 15.78 -4.20 -5.21
N LEU A 62 15.15 -4.87 -4.24
CA LEU A 62 15.83 -5.45 -3.08
C LEU A 62 15.90 -6.97 -3.27
N ALA A 63 16.92 -7.43 -4.00
CA ALA A 63 17.06 -8.81 -4.41
C ALA A 63 18.05 -9.58 -3.51
N LYS A 64 17.68 -10.80 -3.08
CA LYS A 64 18.61 -11.75 -2.47
C LYS A 64 19.50 -12.39 -3.53
N ASN A 65 18.94 -12.63 -4.72
CA ASN A 65 19.58 -13.13 -5.93
C ASN A 65 18.71 -12.70 -7.14
N LEU A 66 19.05 -13.12 -8.37
CA LEU A 66 18.37 -12.69 -9.61
C LEU A 66 16.84 -12.87 -9.58
N THR A 67 16.34 -13.86 -8.83
CA THR A 67 14.93 -14.30 -8.87
C THR A 67 14.16 -14.10 -7.56
N GLN A 68 14.83 -13.90 -6.42
CA GLN A 68 14.18 -13.82 -5.11
C GLN A 68 14.31 -12.44 -4.46
N PRO A 69 13.21 -11.89 -3.89
CA PRO A 69 13.26 -10.66 -3.10
C PRO A 69 13.89 -10.88 -1.73
N PHE A 70 14.23 -9.79 -1.05
CA PHE A 70 14.48 -9.82 0.39
C PHE A 70 13.22 -10.19 1.17
N SER A 71 13.38 -11.02 2.20
CA SER A 71 12.32 -11.23 3.18
C SER A 71 12.15 -10.01 4.08
N LYS A 72 10.94 -9.80 4.59
CA LYS A 72 10.63 -8.72 5.55
C LYS A 72 11.59 -8.72 6.74
N ARG A 73 11.90 -9.90 7.28
CA ARG A 73 12.84 -10.07 8.40
C ARG A 73 14.25 -9.61 8.05
N ARG A 74 14.71 -9.86 6.81
CA ARG A 74 16.03 -9.42 6.35
C ARG A 74 16.09 -7.90 6.25
N VAL A 75 15.07 -7.27 5.67
CA VAL A 75 14.98 -5.80 5.61
C VAL A 75 14.98 -5.22 7.03
N GLN A 76 14.18 -5.77 7.94
CA GLN A 76 14.12 -5.32 9.33
C GLN A 76 15.47 -5.43 10.03
N LYS A 77 16.21 -6.52 9.80
CA LYS A 77 17.56 -6.70 10.35
C LYS A 77 18.53 -5.64 9.82
N LEU A 78 18.60 -5.44 8.50
CA LEU A 78 19.47 -4.44 7.88
C LEU A 78 19.19 -3.02 8.43
N VAL A 79 17.91 -2.67 8.56
CA VAL A 79 17.53 -1.37 9.13
C VAL A 79 17.88 -1.28 10.61
N MET A 80 17.75 -2.37 11.37
CA MET A 80 18.19 -2.41 12.78
C MET A 80 19.70 -2.23 12.90
N ASP A 81 20.49 -2.84 12.01
CA ASP A 81 21.95 -2.73 12.02
C ASP A 81 22.37 -1.27 11.79
N VAL A 82 21.76 -0.58 10.82
CA VAL A 82 21.96 0.87 10.61
C VAL A 82 21.51 1.67 11.84
N ARG A 83 20.35 1.37 12.41
CA ARG A 83 19.83 2.07 13.60
C ARG A 83 20.77 1.95 14.79
N LYS A 84 21.41 0.79 14.99
CA LYS A 84 22.41 0.60 16.04
C LYS A 84 23.64 1.47 15.80
N GLN A 85 24.12 1.57 14.56
CA GLN A 85 25.29 2.38 14.21
C GLN A 85 25.06 3.88 14.48
N ILE A 86 23.83 4.37 14.28
CA ILE A 86 23.49 5.79 14.49
C ILE A 86 22.86 6.08 15.86
N GLY A 87 22.74 5.10 16.75
CA GLY A 87 22.10 5.25 18.07
C GLY A 87 20.58 5.46 18.04
N ALA A 88 19.89 5.08 16.96
CA ALA A 88 18.45 5.29 16.75
C ALA A 88 17.60 4.04 17.08
N THR A 89 17.97 3.28 18.12
CA THR A 89 17.25 2.05 18.49
C THR A 89 15.90 2.31 19.13
N GLU A 90 15.62 3.52 19.61
CA GLU A 90 14.31 3.89 20.16
C GLU A 90 13.23 4.08 19.07
N PHE A 91 13.63 4.38 17.82
CA PHE A 91 12.71 4.67 16.72
C PHE A 91 12.40 3.44 15.88
N VAL A 92 11.18 3.28 15.38
CA VAL A 92 10.74 2.07 14.65
C VAL A 92 10.51 2.32 13.17
N ILE A 93 10.66 1.29 12.33
CA ILE A 93 10.57 1.40 10.85
C ILE A 93 9.21 1.91 10.40
N HIS A 94 8.12 1.51 11.07
CA HIS A 94 6.79 2.01 10.71
C HIS A 94 6.64 3.51 10.94
N GLY A 95 7.50 4.11 11.78
CA GLY A 95 7.59 5.55 12.00
C GLY A 95 7.97 6.34 10.75
N TRP A 96 8.61 5.72 9.74
CA TRP A 96 8.88 6.41 8.48
C TRP A 96 7.61 6.76 7.71
N ARG A 97 6.61 5.88 7.72
CA ARG A 97 5.32 6.17 7.09
C ARG A 97 4.55 7.26 7.84
N TYR A 98 4.70 7.28 9.16
CA TYR A 98 4.18 8.37 9.98
C TYR A 98 4.84 9.70 9.62
N ASN A 99 6.18 9.74 9.58
CA ASN A 99 6.92 10.94 9.21
C ASN A 99 6.54 11.43 7.81
N ALA A 100 6.42 10.54 6.83
CA ALA A 100 5.96 10.90 5.48
C ALA A 100 4.55 11.51 5.50
N ALA A 101 3.62 10.97 6.30
CA ALA A 101 2.28 11.55 6.45
C ALA A 101 2.31 12.95 7.08
N VAL A 102 3.20 13.15 8.07
CA VAL A 102 3.41 14.46 8.73
C VAL A 102 4.02 15.45 7.76
N GLU A 103 5.08 15.08 7.03
CA GLU A 103 5.74 15.95 6.04
C GLU A 103 4.76 16.41 4.95
N LEU A 104 3.92 15.50 4.43
CA LEU A 104 2.88 15.83 3.46
C LEU A 104 1.81 16.75 4.08
N ALA A 105 1.41 16.51 5.33
CA ALA A 105 0.47 17.39 6.03
C ALA A 105 1.06 18.79 6.28
N GLU A 106 2.34 18.89 6.61
CA GLU A 106 3.06 20.16 6.77
C GLU A 106 3.22 20.90 5.43
N ALA A 107 3.38 20.16 4.33
CA ALA A 107 3.38 20.71 2.96
C ALA A 107 1.99 21.18 2.49
N GLY A 108 0.93 20.94 3.27
CA GLY A 108 -0.43 21.39 2.97
C GLY A 108 -1.26 20.41 2.15
N CYS A 109 -0.80 19.17 1.96
CA CYS A 109 -1.59 18.14 1.30
C CYS A 109 -2.88 17.82 2.07
N SER A 110 -3.92 17.49 1.32
CA SER A 110 -5.20 16.99 1.82
C SER A 110 -5.10 15.57 2.35
N ASP A 111 -6.06 15.17 3.20
CA ASP A 111 -6.10 13.85 3.81
C ASP A 111 -6.17 12.73 2.75
N THR A 112 -6.86 12.98 1.63
CA THR A 112 -6.98 12.05 0.50
C THR A 112 -5.67 11.91 -0.27
N GLU A 113 -4.95 13.01 -0.52
CA GLU A 113 -3.61 12.96 -1.13
C GLU A 113 -2.62 12.20 -0.23
N ILE A 114 -2.63 12.48 1.07
CA ILE A 114 -1.78 11.77 2.03
C ILE A 114 -2.13 10.28 2.06
N GLN A 115 -3.43 9.93 2.07
CA GLN A 115 -3.87 8.55 2.04
C GLN A 115 -3.39 7.83 0.78
N ALA A 116 -3.50 8.48 -0.39
CA ALA A 116 -3.07 7.92 -1.66
C ALA A 116 -1.56 7.62 -1.69
N VAL A 117 -0.73 8.51 -1.13
CA VAL A 117 0.73 8.31 -1.07
C VAL A 117 1.12 7.25 -0.03
N THR A 118 0.47 7.24 1.13
CA THR A 118 0.88 6.40 2.27
C THR A 118 0.26 5.00 2.27
N GLY A 119 -0.81 4.79 1.50
CA GLY A 119 -1.53 3.51 1.43
C GLY A 119 -2.28 3.15 2.71
N HIS A 120 -2.67 4.14 3.53
CA HIS A 120 -3.46 3.88 4.73
C HIS A 120 -4.87 3.39 4.35
N LYS A 121 -5.31 2.29 5.00
CA LYS A 121 -6.62 1.70 4.74
C LYS A 121 -7.78 2.63 5.07
N THR A 122 -7.60 3.52 6.05
CA THR A 122 -8.67 4.42 6.51
C THR A 122 -8.15 5.85 6.63
N LEU A 123 -9.04 6.82 6.35
CA LEU A 123 -8.76 8.25 6.53
C LEU A 123 -8.53 8.61 8.00
N ALA A 124 -9.16 7.90 8.94
CA ALA A 124 -8.98 8.12 10.37
C ALA A 124 -7.50 7.99 10.81
N MET A 125 -6.73 7.07 10.20
CA MET A 125 -5.30 6.93 10.48
C MET A 125 -4.51 8.15 10.01
N VAL A 126 -4.87 8.69 8.84
CA VAL A 126 -4.23 9.90 8.28
C VAL A 126 -4.59 11.13 9.12
N GLN A 127 -5.86 11.26 9.50
CA GLN A 127 -6.37 12.37 10.32
C GLN A 127 -5.64 12.46 11.66
N LYS A 128 -5.38 11.32 12.33
CA LYS A 128 -4.62 11.28 13.59
C LYS A 128 -3.26 11.96 13.44
N TYR A 129 -2.53 11.65 12.37
CA TYR A 129 -1.18 12.17 12.14
C TYR A 129 -1.20 13.62 11.67
N ARG A 130 -2.16 13.97 10.82
CA ARG A 130 -2.37 15.33 10.36
C ARG A 130 -2.81 16.27 11.49
N ALA A 131 -3.63 15.81 12.43
CA ALA A 131 -4.10 16.62 13.54
C ALA A 131 -2.92 17.18 14.37
N GLN A 132 -1.92 16.35 14.65
CA GLN A 132 -0.71 16.75 15.38
C GLN A 132 0.11 17.78 14.59
N ALA A 133 0.33 17.54 13.28
CA ALA A 133 1.05 18.47 12.41
C ALA A 133 0.32 19.82 12.28
N ASN A 134 -0.99 19.78 12.03
CA ASN A 134 -1.82 20.97 11.89
C ASN A 134 -1.94 21.75 13.19
N GLN A 135 -2.02 21.10 14.36
CA GLN A 135 -2.13 21.80 15.63
C GLN A 135 -0.96 22.77 15.82
N LYS A 136 0.27 22.33 15.54
CA LYS A 136 1.47 23.17 15.62
C LYS A 136 1.42 24.33 14.62
N ARG A 137 1.07 24.07 13.36
CA ARG A 137 0.98 25.09 12.31
C ARG A 137 -0.12 26.13 12.59
N LEU A 138 -1.32 25.65 12.93
CA LEU A 138 -2.49 26.47 13.22
C LEU A 138 -2.28 27.30 14.48
N SER A 139 -1.66 26.73 15.52
CA SER A 139 -1.32 27.47 16.75
C SER A 139 -0.39 28.65 16.43
N LYS A 140 0.70 28.42 15.67
CA LYS A 140 1.60 29.50 15.25
C LYS A 140 0.89 30.57 14.42
N SER A 141 0.06 30.17 13.46
CA SER A 141 -0.71 31.10 12.63
C SER A 141 -1.69 31.93 13.46
N ALA A 142 -2.40 31.30 14.42
CA ALA A 142 -3.33 31.98 15.30
C ALA A 142 -2.63 33.01 16.19
N GLN A 143 -1.48 32.67 16.79
CA GLN A 143 -0.71 33.63 17.59
C GLN A 143 -0.17 34.78 16.75
N ALA A 144 0.32 34.53 15.53
CA ALA A 144 0.77 35.59 14.63
C ALA A 144 -0.36 36.56 14.28
N LYS A 145 -1.54 36.04 13.93
CA LYS A 145 -2.75 36.85 13.66
C LYS A 145 -3.15 37.70 14.87
N ARG A 146 -3.07 37.13 16.09
CA ARG A 146 -3.37 37.85 17.33
C ARG A 146 -2.42 39.03 17.56
N THR A 147 -1.12 38.82 17.34
CA THR A 147 -0.11 39.87 17.49
C THR A 147 -0.31 40.98 16.45
N GLU A 148 -0.65 40.62 15.21
CA GLU A 148 -0.93 41.57 14.14
C GLU A 148 -2.13 42.47 14.46
N GLN A 149 -3.24 41.88 14.93
CA GLN A 149 -4.44 42.62 15.32
C GLN A 149 -4.11 43.64 16.42
N LYS A 150 -3.39 43.23 17.48
CA LYS A 150 -2.96 44.14 18.56
C LYS A 150 -2.04 45.26 18.09
N ARG A 151 -1.25 45.04 17.02
CA ARG A 151 -0.39 46.07 16.42
C ARG A 151 -1.23 47.09 15.66
N ASN A 152 -2.23 46.63 14.92
CA ASN A 152 -3.11 47.49 14.13
C ASN A 152 -4.05 48.33 15.00
N GLU A 153 -4.47 47.82 16.18
CA GLU A 153 -5.27 48.57 17.17
C GLU A 153 -4.50 49.73 17.84
N LYS A 154 -3.16 49.70 17.82
CA LYS A 154 -2.30 50.71 18.45
C LYS A 154 -1.78 51.79 17.49
N ARG A 155 -2.13 51.67 16.21
CA ARG A 155 -1.69 52.56 15.13
C ARG A 155 -2.79 53.57 14.82
#